data_AF-A0A3D9SHG0-F1
#
_entry.id   AF-A0A3D9SHG0-F1
#
_cell.length_a   1.000
_cell.length_b   1.000
_cell.length_c   1.000
_cell.angle_alpha   90.00
_cell.angle_beta   90.00
_cell.angle_gamma   90.00
#
_symmetry.space_group_name_H-M   'P 1'
#
loop_
_entity.id
_entity.type
_entity.pdbx_description
1 polymer ?
#
loop_
_entity_poly.entity_id
_entity_poly.type
_entity_poly.pdbx_seq_one_letter_code
_entity_poly.pdbx_strand_id
1 'polypeptide(L)' 'MGELSRTIEQRLSDAYASLRLARADGDAYLVDIRQSEIEELRRIAANHDIGVPTPDGD' A
#
# COMPACT_ATOMS: atom_id res chain seq x y z
N MET A 1 18.51 2.22 5.67
CA MET A 1 17.17 1.68 5.31
C MET A 1 17.22 0.19 5.56
N GLY A 2 16.45 -0.29 6.54
CA GLY A 2 16.45 -1.70 6.93
C GLY A 2 15.77 -2.58 5.88
N GLU A 3 15.97 -3.89 5.96
CA GLU A 3 15.27 -4.87 5.11
C GLU A 3 13.75 -4.69 5.17
N LEU A 4 13.22 -4.49 6.38
CA LEU A 4 11.80 -4.24 6.63
C LEU A 4 11.26 -3.01 5.87
N SER A 5 12.00 -1.89 5.84
CA SER A 5 11.52 -0.68 5.16
C SER A 5 11.38 -0.91 3.67
N ARG A 6 12.36 -1.56 3.04
CA ARG A 6 12.31 -1.91 1.61
C ARG A 6 11.15 -2.86 1.29
N THR A 7 10.90 -3.83 2.16
CA THR A 7 9.77 -4.75 1.99
C THR A 7 8.43 -4.04 2.07
N ILE A 8 8.26 -3.12 3.02
CA ILE A 8 7.01 -2.36 3.17
C ILE A 8 6.82 -1.41 1.98
N GLU A 9 7.88 -0.70 1.56
CA GLU A 9 7.84 0.18 0.38
C GLU A 9 7.44 -0.58 -0.88
N GLN A 10 8.06 -1.74 -1.13
CA GLN A 10 7.73 -2.57 -2.29
C GLN A 10 6.27 -3.03 -2.25
N ARG A 11 5.82 -3.55 -1.11
CA ARG A 11 4.44 -4.03 -0.96
C ARG A 11 3.41 -2.91 -1.11
N LEU A 12 3.69 -1.72 -0.58
CA LEU A 12 2.83 -0.55 -0.75
C LEU A 12 2.74 -0.17 -2.24
N SER A 13 3.87 -0.10 -2.93
CA SER A 13 3.90 0.19 -4.37
C SER A 13 3.05 -0.80 -5.17
N ASP A 14 3.20 -2.10 -4.89
CA ASP A 14 2.45 -3.16 -5.56
C ASP A 14 0.95 -3.08 -5.25
N ALA A 15 0.59 -2.81 -3.98
CA ALA A 15 -0.79 -2.67 -3.56
C ALA A 15 -1.47 -1.45 -4.19
N TYR A 16 -0.78 -0.30 -4.31
CA TYR A 16 -1.33 0.87 -5.01
C TYR A 16 -1.50 0.63 -6.51
N ALA A 17 -0.54 -0.02 -7.17
CA ALA A 17 -0.66 -0.39 -8.58
C ALA A 17 -1.85 -1.32 -8.80
N SER A 18 -1.99 -2.35 -7.97
CA SER A 18 -3.11 -3.29 -8.03
C SER A 18 -4.44 -2.62 -7.69
N LEU A 19 -4.50 -1.69 -6.74
CA LEU A 19 -5.70 -0.91 -6.42
C LEU A 19 -6.16 -0.08 -7.60
N ARG A 20 -5.23 0.59 -8.30
CA ARG A 20 -5.58 1.37 -9.52
C ARG A 20 -6.17 0.48 -10.60
N LEU A 21 -5.58 -0.70 -10.83
CA LEU A 21 -6.08 -1.66 -11.80
C LEU A 21 -7.47 -2.21 -11.38
N ALA A 22 -7.65 -2.57 -10.11
CA ALA A 22 -8.92 -3.04 -9.58
C ALA A 22 -10.03 -2.00 -9.74
N ARG A 23 -9.73 -0.72 -9.49
CA ARG A 23 -10.66 0.39 -9.71
C ARG A 23 -11.01 0.57 -11.20
N ALA A 24 -10.03 0.42 -12.09
CA ALA A 24 -10.24 0.53 -13.53
C ALA A 24 -11.06 -0.65 -14.09
N ASP A 25 -10.88 -1.84 -13.54
CA ASP A 25 -11.60 -3.06 -13.93
C ASP A 25 -13.01 -3.14 -13.31
N GLY A 26 -13.29 -2.32 -12.28
CA GLY A 26 -14.55 -2.37 -11.53
C GLY A 26 -14.62 -3.51 -10.51
N ASP A 27 -13.48 -4.11 -10.16
CA ASP A 27 -13.38 -5.18 -9.17
C ASP A 27 -13.45 -4.61 -7.74
N ALA A 28 -14.68 -4.40 -7.26
CA ALA A 28 -14.94 -3.85 -5.94
C ALA A 28 -14.36 -4.70 -4.80
N TYR A 29 -14.28 -6.03 -4.98
CA TYR A 29 -13.72 -6.93 -3.98
C TYR A 29 -12.20 -6.75 -3.86
N LEU A 30 -11.50 -6.71 -4.98
CA LEU A 30 -10.06 -6.47 -4.99
C LEU A 30 -9.71 -5.06 -4.51
N VAL A 31 -10.56 -4.06 -4.81
CA VAL A 31 -10.43 -2.71 -4.25
C VAL A 31 -10.46 -2.70 -2.73
N ASP A 32 -11.39 -3.42 -2.11
CA ASP A 32 -11.51 -3.48 -0.64
C ASP A 32 -10.29 -4.18 0.00
N ILE A 33 -9.85 -5.29 -0.59
CA ILE A 33 -8.65 -6.02 -0.14
C ILE A 33 -7.42 -5.11 -0.20
N ARG A 34 -7.19 -4.43 -1.33
CA ARG A 34 -5.98 -3.61 -1.49
C ARG A 34 -5.99 -2.40 -0.58
N GLN A 35 -7.15 -1.78 -0.34
CA GLN A 35 -7.25 -0.69 0.62
C GLN A 35 -6.91 -1.17 2.04
N SER A 36 -7.45 -2.32 2.47
CA SER A 36 -7.15 -2.91 3.78
C SER A 36 -5.66 -3.24 3.94
N GLU A 37 -5.05 -3.83 2.91
CA GLU A 37 -3.60 -4.14 2.89
C GLU A 37 -2.75 -2.88 3.00
N ILE A 38 -3.08 -1.82 2.25
CA ILE A 38 -2.37 -0.53 2.32
C ILE A 38 -2.45 0.07 3.72
N GLU A 39 -3.62 0.04 4.35
CA GLU A 39 -3.82 0.54 5.71
C GLU A 39 -2.97 -0.23 6.72
N GLU A 40 -2.93 -1.56 6.61
CA GLU A 40 -2.13 -2.40 7.50
C GLU A 40 -0.63 -2.17 7.32
N LEU A 41 -0.15 -2.11 6.08
CA LEU A 41 1.25 -1.80 5.77
C LEU A 41 1.67 -0.44 6.32
N ARG A 42 0.81 0.57 6.21
CA ARG A 42 1.05 1.89 6.79
C ARG A 42 1.10 1.86 8.32
N ARG A 43 0.23 1.08 8.98
CA ARG A 43 0.29 0.90 10.44
C ARG A 43 1.59 0.22 10.88
N ILE A 44 2.03 -0.81 10.16
CA ILE A 44 3.31 -1.48 10.42
C ILE A 44 4.45 -0.48 10.25
N ALA A 45 4.48 0.28 9.16
CA ALA A 45 5.49 1.32 8.96
C ALA A 45 5.51 2.33 10.13
N ALA A 46 4.35 2.86 10.52
CA ALA A 46 4.24 3.82 11.62
C ALA A 46 4.73 3.21 12.96
N ASN A 47 4.36 1.97 13.26
CA ASN A 47 4.82 1.28 14.48
C ASN A 47 6.34 1.08 14.53
N HIS A 48 7.00 1.05 13.37
CA HIS A 48 8.44 0.87 13.24
C HIS A 48 9.20 2.18 12.93
N ASP A 49 8.53 3.33 13.03
CA ASP A 49 9.08 4.67 12.70
C ASP A 49 9.62 4.75 11.26
N ILE A 50 9.00 4.00 10.34
CA ILE A 50 9.34 3.97 8.92
C ILE A 50 8.47 5.02 8.21
N GLY A 51 9.12 6.08 7.70
CA GLY A 51 8.46 7.05 6.83
C GLY A 51 8.10 6.42 5.49
N VAL A 52 6.81 6.10 5.28
CA VAL A 52 6.31 5.62 4.00
C VAL A 52 5.73 6.77 3.18
N PRO A 53 6.02 6.87 1.87
CA PRO A 53 5.42 7.89 1.03
C PRO A 53 3.90 7.68 0.96
N THR A 54 3.14 8.72 1.27
CA THR A 54 1.75 8.82 0.82
C THR A 54 1.75 8.95 -0.70
N PRO A 55 0.93 8.18 -1.43
CA PRO A 55 0.76 8.41 -2.86
C PRO A 55 0.26 9.83 -2.99
N ASP A 56 1.04 10.69 -3.66
CA ASP A 56 0.62 12.03 -3.98
C ASP A 56 -0.79 11.94 -4.59
N GLY A 57 -1.74 12.61 -3.94
CA GLY A 57 -3.09 12.73 -4.46
C GLY A 57 -3.01 13.46 -5.79
N ASP A 58 -3.40 12.77 -6.85
CA ASP A 58 -3.82 13.41 -8.09
C ASP A 58 -5.10 14.22 -7.84
#